data_AF-A0A7J8R1Q7-F1
#
_entry.id   AF-A0A7J8R1Q7-F1
#
_cell.length_a   1.000
_cell.length_b   1.000
_cell.length_c   1.000
_cell.angle_alpha   90.00
_cell.angle_beta   90.00
_cell.angle_gamma   90.00
#
_symmetry.space_group_name_H-M   'P 1'
#
loop_
_entity.id
_entity.type
_entity.pdbx_description
1 polymer ?
#
loop_
_entity_poly.entity_id
_entity_poly.type
_entity_poly.pdbx_seq_one_letter_code
_entity_poly.pdbx_strand_id
1 'polypeptide(L)'
;MIRNLKENRGEWSVIGAYIHNIYASCVIFQNCVFHHVQKHINDVAHALATEGFKRNKSTYLVGNVPAYALGVVEMKECQDSEEAQWFLKEHLPIYY
;
A
#
# COMPACT_ATOMS: atom_id res chain seq x y z
N MET A 1 -1.86 -14.01 -6.26
CA MET A 1 -3.04 -14.86 -5.93
C MET A 1 -3.58 -14.41 -4.59
N ILE A 2 -4.86 -14.04 -4.50
CA ILE A 2 -5.48 -13.53 -3.27
C ILE A 2 -6.14 -14.71 -2.55
N ARG A 3 -5.95 -14.83 -1.24
CA ARG A 3 -6.59 -15.87 -0.41
C ARG A 3 -7.37 -15.18 0.73
N ASN A 4 -8.30 -15.90 1.35
CA ASN A 4 -9.17 -15.40 2.43
C ASN A 4 -8.68 -15.88 3.81
N LEU A 5 -8.83 -15.06 4.85
CA LEU A 5 -8.56 -15.44 6.24
C LEU A 5 -9.83 -16.02 6.88
N LYS A 6 -9.74 -17.19 7.53
CA LYS A 6 -10.80 -17.74 8.39
C LYS A 6 -10.51 -17.42 9.85
N GLU A 7 -11.47 -16.80 10.54
CA GLU A 7 -11.42 -16.53 11.97
C GLU A 7 -11.53 -17.84 12.77
N ASN A 8 -10.51 -18.14 13.55
CA ASN A 8 -10.62 -19.08 14.66
C ASN A 8 -9.56 -18.70 15.70
N ARG A 9 -9.98 -18.29 16.92
CA ARG A 9 -9.32 -18.51 18.23
C ARG A 9 -9.91 -17.59 19.32
N GLY A 10 -10.12 -18.18 20.51
CA GLY A 10 -10.79 -17.58 21.66
C GLY A 10 -10.07 -16.45 22.39
N GLU A 11 -10.81 -15.81 23.30
CA GLU A 11 -10.50 -14.81 24.35
C GLU A 11 -9.42 -13.74 24.11
N TRP A 12 -8.95 -13.56 22.88
CA TRP A 12 -8.09 -12.45 22.51
C TRP A 12 -8.97 -11.37 21.90
N SER A 13 -8.70 -10.10 22.22
CA SER A 13 -9.30 -9.01 21.46
C SER A 13 -8.92 -9.19 19.98
N VAL A 14 -9.83 -8.83 19.08
CA VAL A 14 -9.58 -8.93 17.62
C VAL A 14 -8.25 -8.27 17.24
N ILE A 15 -7.93 -7.14 17.88
CA ILE A 15 -6.65 -6.44 17.72
C ILE A 15 -5.47 -7.29 18.22
N GLY A 16 -5.57 -7.90 19.41
CA GLY A 16 -4.53 -8.77 19.95
C GLY A 16 -4.25 -9.97 19.05
N ALA A 17 -5.29 -10.57 18.48
CA ALA A 17 -5.16 -11.65 17.51
C ALA A 17 -4.43 -11.20 16.23
N TYR A 18 -4.72 -9.99 15.72
CA TYR A 18 -3.99 -9.42 14.58
C TYR A 18 -2.52 -9.17 14.89
N ILE A 19 -2.22 -8.57 16.04
CA ILE A 19 -0.83 -8.31 16.46
C ILE A 19 -0.05 -9.62 16.54
N HIS A 20 -0.61 -10.64 17.19
CA HIS A 20 0.01 -11.96 17.28
C HIS A 20 0.27 -12.57 15.90
N ASN A 21 -0.71 -12.51 15.00
CA ASN A 21 -0.57 -13.03 13.64
C ASN A 21 0.50 -12.28 12.83
N ILE A 22 0.62 -10.97 13.01
CA ILE A 22 1.67 -10.15 12.38
C ILE A 22 3.03 -10.64 12.87
N TYR A 23 3.25 -10.72 14.18
CA TYR A 23 4.53 -11.18 14.73
C TYR A 23 4.88 -12.62 14.29
N ALA A 24 3.91 -13.53 14.29
CA ALA A 24 4.12 -14.89 13.81
C ALA A 24 4.50 -14.92 12.32
N SER A 25 3.92 -14.03 11.51
CA SER A 25 4.24 -13.91 10.08
C SER A 25 5.60 -13.24 9.83
N CYS A 26 6.01 -12.31 10.70
CA CYS A 26 7.31 -11.65 10.62
C CYS A 26 8.48 -12.65 10.69
N VAL A 27 8.32 -13.80 11.35
CA VAL A 27 9.35 -14.85 11.45
C VAL A 27 9.80 -15.37 10.06
N ILE A 28 8.91 -15.29 9.06
CA ILE A 28 9.21 -15.72 7.68
C ILE A 28 10.16 -14.72 6.99
N PHE A 29 10.18 -13.47 7.44
CA PHE A 29 11.00 -12.41 6.87
C PHE A 29 12.27 -12.24 7.72
N GLN A 30 13.44 -12.30 7.08
CA GLN A 30 14.73 -12.15 7.78
C GLN A 30 14.85 -10.81 8.53
N ASN A 31 14.19 -9.76 8.04
CA ASN A 31 14.09 -8.47 8.68
C ASN A 31 12.76 -7.82 8.32
N CYS A 32 11.98 -7.42 9.32
CA CYS A 32 10.69 -6.74 9.13
C CYS A 32 10.62 -5.53 10.07
N VAL A 33 10.52 -4.34 9.49
CA VAL A 33 10.46 -3.07 10.21
C VAL A 33 9.21 -2.32 9.78
N PHE A 34 8.51 -1.72 10.74
CA PHE A 34 7.30 -0.95 10.50
C PHE A 34 7.63 0.53 10.50
N HIS A 35 7.37 1.21 9.38
CA HIS A 35 7.51 2.64 9.25
C HIS A 35 6.14 3.28 9.07
N HIS A 36 5.89 4.35 9.81
CA HIS A 36 4.74 5.20 9.57
C HIS A 36 5.03 6.08 8.35
N VAL A 37 4.14 6.04 7.35
CA VAL A 37 4.22 6.86 6.13
C VAL A 37 2.96 7.70 5.98
N GLN A 38 3.07 8.79 5.24
CA GLN A 38 1.90 9.63 4.95
C GLN A 38 0.90 8.89 4.06
N LYS A 39 -0.39 9.23 4.22
CA LYS A 39 -1.49 8.56 3.50
C LYS A 39 -1.27 8.50 1.99
N HIS A 40 -0.84 9.61 1.39
CA HIS A 40 -0.66 9.73 -0.07
C HIS A 40 0.48 8.82 -0.60
N ILE A 41 1.43 8.43 0.24
CA ILE A 41 2.50 7.49 -0.10
C ILE A 41 1.97 6.04 -0.05
N ASN A 42 0.92 5.80 0.75
CA ASN A 42 0.29 4.51 0.95
C ASN A 42 -0.92 4.26 0.02
N ASP A 43 -1.03 5.01 -1.08
CA ASP A 43 -2.22 5.01 -1.94
C ASP A 43 -2.44 3.66 -2.65
N VAL A 44 -1.38 2.90 -2.95
CA VAL A 44 -1.52 1.53 -3.50
C VAL A 44 -2.19 0.60 -2.50
N ALA A 45 -1.74 0.61 -1.24
CA ALA A 45 -2.36 -0.20 -0.20
C ALA A 45 -3.80 0.26 0.06
N HIS A 46 -4.05 1.57 -0.01
CA HIS A 46 -5.40 2.12 0.08
C HIS A 46 -6.29 1.60 -1.04
N ALA A 47 -5.86 1.69 -2.30
CA ALA A 47 -6.61 1.22 -3.46
C ALA A 47 -6.92 -0.29 -3.37
N LEU A 48 -5.95 -1.09 -2.94
CA LEU A 48 -6.14 -2.53 -2.71
C LEU A 48 -7.18 -2.79 -1.63
N ALA A 49 -7.10 -2.10 -0.48
CA ALA A 49 -8.07 -2.23 0.60
C ALA A 49 -9.47 -1.79 0.16
N THR A 50 -9.58 -0.70 -0.61
CA THR A 50 -10.86 -0.21 -1.14
C THR A 50 -11.49 -1.20 -2.10
N GLU A 51 -10.73 -1.75 -3.05
CA GLU A 51 -11.24 -2.77 -3.97
C GLU A 51 -11.60 -4.07 -3.27
N GLY A 52 -10.81 -4.48 -2.27
CA GLY A 52 -11.12 -5.60 -1.39
C GLY A 52 -12.46 -5.42 -0.69
N PHE A 53 -12.66 -4.25 -0.08
CA PHE A 53 -13.88 -3.89 0.62
C PHE A 53 -15.10 -3.89 -0.31
N LYS A 54 -15.01 -3.23 -1.48
CA LYS A 54 -16.08 -3.22 -2.49
C LYS A 54 -16.51 -4.62 -2.92
N ARG A 55 -15.56 -5.56 -2.99
CA ARG A 55 -15.80 -6.94 -3.40
C ARG A 55 -16.17 -7.86 -2.23
N ASN A 56 -16.31 -7.32 -1.02
CA ASN A 56 -16.51 -8.05 0.23
C ASN A 56 -15.46 -9.17 0.43
N LYS A 57 -14.20 -8.88 0.12
CA LYS A 57 -13.06 -9.81 0.21
C LYS A 57 -12.01 -9.28 1.17
N SER A 58 -11.67 -10.07 2.18
CA SER A 58 -10.47 -9.88 2.99
C SER A 58 -9.25 -10.26 2.14
N THR A 59 -8.60 -9.23 1.59
CA THR A 59 -7.56 -9.36 0.56
C THR A 59 -6.18 -9.19 1.18
N TYR A 60 -5.29 -10.15 0.95
CA TYR A 60 -3.87 -9.99 1.20
C TYR A 60 -3.06 -10.22 -0.07
N LEU A 61 -1.96 -9.48 -0.19
CA LEU A 61 -1.08 -9.52 -1.34
C LEU A 61 -0.08 -10.67 -1.18
N VAL A 62 -0.03 -11.56 -2.16
CA VAL A 62 0.98 -12.63 -2.23
C VAL A 62 1.65 -12.54 -3.59
N GLY A 63 2.94 -12.24 -3.59
CA GLY A 63 3.74 -11.99 -4.79
C GLY A 63 3.66 -10.53 -5.21
N ASN A 64 3.18 -10.27 -6.42
CA ASN A 64 3.25 -8.95 -7.05
C ASN A 64 1.94 -8.15 -6.97
N VAL A 65 2.02 -6.84 -7.20
CA VAL A 65 0.87 -5.92 -7.16
C VAL A 65 -0.03 -6.13 -8.39
N PRO A 66 -1.35 -6.29 -8.23
CA PRO A 66 -2.28 -6.39 -9.36
C PRO A 66 -2.28 -5.13 -10.25
N ALA A 67 -2.42 -5.31 -11.56
CA ALA A 67 -2.38 -4.20 -12.54
C ALA A 67 -3.37 -3.06 -12.24
N TYR A 68 -4.56 -3.36 -11.71
CA TYR A 68 -5.55 -2.34 -11.35
C TYR A 68 -5.09 -1.42 -10.21
N ALA A 69 -4.15 -1.87 -9.37
CA ALA A 69 -3.56 -1.09 -8.29
C ALA A 69 -2.25 -0.40 -8.73
N LEU A 70 -1.59 -0.89 -9.79
CA LEU A 70 -0.40 -0.26 -10.39
C LEU A 70 -0.76 1.03 -11.14
N GLY A 71 -1.92 1.10 -11.77
CA GLY A 71 -2.39 2.32 -12.45
C GLY A 71 -2.50 3.55 -11.53
N VAL A 72 -2.57 3.35 -10.20
CA VAL A 72 -2.54 4.44 -9.20
C VAL A 72 -1.13 5.01 -9.02
N VAL A 73 -0.09 4.21 -9.26
CA VAL A 73 1.32 4.63 -9.21
C VAL A 73 1.71 5.35 -10.49
N GLU A 74 1.35 4.77 -11.64
CA GLU A 74 1.73 5.30 -12.97
C GLU A 74 1.09 6.67 -13.27
N MET A 75 -0.13 6.92 -12.79
CA MET A 75 -0.77 8.25 -12.93
C MET A 75 -0.09 9.33 -12.07
N LYS A 76 0.55 8.95 -10.95
CA LYS A 76 1.28 9.89 -10.11
C LYS A 76 2.65 10.23 -10.63
N GLU A 77 3.40 9.25 -11.15
CA GLU A 77 4.69 9.55 -11.79
C GLU A 77 4.53 10.57 -12.94
N CYS A 78 3.41 10.51 -13.67
CA CYS A 78 3.05 11.52 -14.67
C CYS A 78 2.75 12.90 -14.05
N GLN A 79 1.97 12.97 -12.96
CA GLN A 79 1.60 14.23 -12.31
C GLN A 79 2.78 14.90 -11.59
N ASP A 80 3.58 14.12 -10.86
CA ASP A 80 4.79 14.60 -10.18
C ASP A 80 5.84 15.07 -11.21
N SER A 81 5.92 14.41 -12.37
CA SER A 81 6.73 14.85 -13.51
C SER A 81 6.23 16.16 -14.12
N GLU A 82 4.93 16.31 -14.34
CA GLU A 82 4.35 17.53 -14.92
C GLU A 82 4.45 18.74 -13.98
N GLU A 83 4.19 18.57 -12.68
CA GLU A 83 4.37 19.61 -11.68
C GLU A 83 5.84 20.01 -11.51
N ALA A 84 6.76 19.04 -11.51
CA ALA A 84 8.20 19.32 -11.48
C ALA A 84 8.65 20.09 -12.74
N GLN A 85 8.14 19.73 -13.92
CA GLN A 85 8.44 20.44 -15.17
C GLN A 85 7.85 21.86 -15.19
N TRP A 86 6.65 22.06 -14.66
CA TRP A 86 6.03 23.38 -14.51
C TRP A 86 6.82 24.26 -13.54
N PHE A 87 7.19 23.72 -12.37
CA PHE A 87 7.99 24.43 -11.37
C PHE A 87 9.37 24.84 -11.91
N LEU A 88 10.05 23.95 -12.65
CA LEU A 88 11.32 24.25 -13.29
C LEU A 88 11.18 25.32 -14.39
N LYS A 89 10.11 25.31 -15.19
CA LYS A 89 9.87 26.33 -16.23
C LYS A 89 9.55 27.71 -15.66
N GLU A 90 8.86 27.76 -14.52
CA GLU A 90 8.39 29.03 -13.96
C GLU A 90 9.44 29.70 -13.06
N HIS A 91 10.35 28.93 -12.44
CA HIS A 91 11.27 29.42 -11.41
C HIS A 91 12.76 29.38 -11.78
N LEU A 92 13.12 28.79 -12.92
CA LEU A 92 14.46 28.98 -13.51
C LEU A 92 14.34 29.89 -14.74
N PRO A 93 14.73 31.17 -14.65
CA PRO A 93 14.88 31.98 -15.85
C PRO A 93 15.97 31.31 -16.69
N ILE A 94 15.61 30.98 -17.92
CA ILE A 94 16.53 30.42 -18.91
C ILE A 94 17.63 31.47 -19.12
N TYR A 95 18.78 31.28 -18.49
CA TYR A 95 19.98 32.05 -18.81
C TYR A 95 20.51 31.52 -20.15
N TYR A 96 20.17 32.25 -21.22
CA TYR A 96 20.85 32.17 -22.51
C TYR A 96 22.24 32.79 -22.43
#